data_AF-A0A3Q8X559-F1
#
_entry.id   AF-A0A3Q8X559-F1
#
_cell.length_a   1.000
_cell.length_b   1.000
_cell.length_c   1.000
_cell.angle_alpha   90.00
_cell.angle_beta   90.00
_cell.angle_gamma   90.00
#
_symmetry.space_group_name_H-M   'P 1'
#
loop_
_entity.id
_entity.type
_entity.pdbx_description
1 polymer ?
#
loop_
_entity_poly.entity_id
_entity_poly.type
_entity_poly.pdbx_seq_one_letter_code
_entity_poly.pdbx_strand_id
1 'polypeptide(L)'
;MNYGGRTSMSNHPEEQLSAYLDDELGDEDRQLVEKHLESCETCRAIMEDLFTMKQQFGEVFALVDAPENLENRVLHALRQEQSQKKHLRDWAAAIVIGLIPLIVLYFIAGPVALKLIHGCYKLMVTLLYAASHFILSVPTLSVTTILLAVIILATSSYSLKRLLQTNAG
;
A
#
# COMPACT_ATOMS: atom_id res chain seq x y z
N MET A 1 -21.47 -15.98 -9.37
CA MET A 1 -21.11 -17.37 -9.69
C MET A 1 -22.18 -17.88 -10.63
N ASN A 2 -21.77 -18.29 -11.82
CA ASN A 2 -22.65 -18.60 -12.95
C ASN A 2 -22.77 -20.13 -13.04
N TYR A 3 -23.86 -20.72 -12.53
CA TYR A 3 -24.14 -22.14 -12.70
C TYR A 3 -24.84 -22.36 -14.05
N GLY A 4 -24.09 -22.10 -15.13
CA GLY A 4 -24.45 -22.51 -16.49
C GLY A 4 -24.21 -24.02 -16.66
N GLY A 5 -24.96 -24.85 -15.93
CA GLY A 5 -24.95 -26.29 -16.06
C GLY A 5 -26.14 -26.73 -16.89
N ARG A 6 -25.98 -26.79 -18.22
CA ARG A 6 -26.96 -27.38 -19.13
C ARG A 6 -27.00 -28.90 -18.89
N THR A 7 -27.68 -29.34 -17.82
CA THR A 7 -27.95 -30.76 -17.58
C THR A 7 -29.00 -31.20 -18.58
N SER A 8 -28.58 -32.10 -19.46
CA SER A 8 -29.47 -32.90 -20.29
C SER A 8 -30.65 -33.35 -19.44
N MET A 9 -31.87 -33.01 -19.87
CA MET A 9 -33.13 -33.39 -19.25
C MET A 9 -33.24 -34.92 -19.33
N SER A 10 -32.61 -35.61 -18.38
CA SER A 10 -32.84 -37.02 -18.11
C SER A 10 -34.31 -37.20 -17.77
N ASN A 11 -34.85 -38.38 -18.06
CA ASN A 11 -36.30 -38.65 -17.96
C ASN A 11 -36.92 -38.25 -16.61
N HIS A 12 -36.14 -38.07 -15.53
CA HIS A 12 -36.54 -37.52 -14.24
C HIS A 12 -35.40 -36.68 -13.61
N PRO A 13 -35.57 -35.37 -13.33
CA PRO A 13 -34.51 -34.52 -12.77
C PRO A 13 -34.57 -34.42 -11.24
N GLU A 14 -34.13 -35.47 -10.53
CA GLU A 14 -34.19 -35.57 -9.06
C GLU A 14 -33.51 -34.40 -8.32
N GLU A 15 -32.32 -33.98 -8.76
CA GLU A 15 -31.61 -32.83 -8.15
C GLU A 15 -32.39 -31.52 -8.29
N GLN A 16 -33.08 -31.32 -9.42
CA GLN A 16 -33.90 -30.12 -9.63
C GLN A 16 -35.18 -30.15 -8.80
N LEU A 17 -35.74 -31.32 -8.52
CA LEU A 17 -36.90 -31.46 -7.63
C LEU A 17 -36.55 -31.09 -6.18
N SER A 18 -35.38 -31.50 -5.69
CA SER A 18 -34.91 -31.07 -4.35
C SER A 18 -34.68 -29.57 -4.30
N ALA A 19 -33.98 -28.99 -5.28
CA ALA A 19 -33.75 -27.55 -5.35
C ALA A 19 -35.07 -26.76 -5.49
N TYR A 20 -36.05 -27.30 -6.20
CA TYR A 20 -37.40 -26.73 -6.30
C TYR A 20 -38.10 -26.72 -4.93
N LEU A 21 -38.02 -27.82 -4.16
CA LEU A 21 -38.60 -27.92 -2.82
C LEU A 21 -38.02 -26.91 -1.82
N ASP A 22 -36.75 -26.53 -2.00
CA ASP A 22 -36.04 -25.59 -1.14
C ASP A 22 -36.02 -24.15 -1.66
N ASP A 23 -36.75 -23.88 -2.76
CA ASP A 23 -36.84 -22.56 -3.42
C ASP A 23 -35.48 -22.02 -3.90
N GLU A 24 -34.57 -22.92 -4.27
CA GLU A 24 -33.20 -22.62 -4.73
C GLU A 24 -33.06 -22.54 -6.25
N LEU A 25 -34.13 -22.83 -7.01
CA LEU A 25 -34.13 -22.71 -8.46
C LEU A 25 -34.36 -21.25 -8.91
N GLY A 26 -33.66 -20.85 -9.97
CA GLY A 26 -33.98 -19.62 -10.70
C GLY A 26 -35.31 -19.74 -11.46
N ASP A 27 -35.89 -18.59 -11.85
CA ASP A 27 -37.21 -18.51 -12.48
C ASP A 27 -37.36 -19.40 -13.73
N GLU A 28 -36.33 -19.47 -14.59
CA GLU A 28 -36.36 -20.27 -15.82
C GLU A 28 -36.39 -21.78 -15.53
N ASP A 29 -35.50 -22.26 -14.65
CA ASP A 29 -35.42 -23.67 -14.28
C ASP A 29 -36.67 -24.12 -13.49
N ARG A 30 -37.21 -23.23 -12.66
CA ARG A 30 -38.46 -23.46 -11.93
C ARG A 30 -39.62 -23.75 -12.90
N GLN A 31 -39.80 -22.92 -13.93
CA GLN A 31 -40.85 -23.12 -14.93
C GLN A 31 -40.70 -24.44 -15.70
N LEU A 32 -39.46 -24.87 -15.97
CA LEU A 32 -39.20 -26.15 -16.62
C LEU A 32 -39.60 -27.33 -15.73
N VAL A 33 -39.30 -27.27 -14.44
CA VAL A 33 -39.68 -28.29 -13.45
C VAL A 33 -41.20 -28.33 -13.26
N GLU A 34 -41.86 -27.18 -13.12
CA GLU A 34 -43.32 -27.09 -12.99
C GLU A 34 -44.02 -27.73 -14.20
N LYS A 35 -43.57 -27.40 -15.42
CA LYS A 35 -44.08 -28.01 -16.65
C LYS A 35 -43.82 -29.51 -16.70
N HIS A 36 -42.69 -29.98 -16.19
CA HIS A 36 -42.39 -31.41 -16.11
C HIS A 36 -43.33 -32.12 -15.14
N LEU A 37 -43.60 -31.54 -13.96
CA LEU A 37 -44.51 -32.08 -12.96
C LEU A 37 -45.96 -32.20 -13.46
N GLU A 38 -46.42 -31.30 -14.32
CA GLU A 38 -47.74 -31.41 -14.97
C GLU A 38 -47.84 -32.71 -15.81
N SER A 39 -46.78 -33.05 -16.54
CA SER A 39 -46.77 -34.15 -17.52
C SER A 39 -46.24 -35.49 -16.98
N CYS A 40 -45.46 -35.50 -15.90
CA CYS A 40 -44.77 -36.67 -15.39
C CYS A 40 -45.32 -37.13 -14.02
N GLU A 41 -46.02 -38.25 -14.00
CA GLU A 41 -46.56 -38.84 -12.76
C GLU A 41 -45.44 -39.34 -11.82
N THR A 42 -44.37 -39.93 -12.36
CA THR A 42 -43.22 -40.40 -11.57
C THR A 42 -42.57 -39.27 -10.79
N CYS A 43 -42.33 -38.11 -11.42
CA CYS A 43 -41.75 -36.96 -10.74
C CYS A 43 -42.69 -36.34 -9.71
N ARG A 44 -44.01 -36.40 -9.94
CA ARG A 44 -44.99 -36.03 -8.91
C ARG A 44 -44.92 -36.94 -7.69
N ALA A 45 -44.79 -38.25 -7.89
CA ALA A 45 -44.63 -39.21 -6.78
C ALA A 45 -43.34 -38.93 -5.98
N ILE A 46 -42.22 -38.72 -6.68
CA ILE A 46 -40.94 -38.36 -6.03
C ILE A 46 -41.08 -37.05 -5.25
N MET A 47 -41.76 -36.05 -5.82
CA MET A 47 -41.99 -34.77 -5.15
C MET A 47 -42.85 -34.93 -3.89
N GLU A 48 -43.90 -35.75 -3.93
CA GLU A 48 -44.71 -36.04 -2.74
C GLU A 48 -43.90 -36.75 -1.64
N ASP A 49 -43.04 -37.70 -2.01
CA ASP A 49 -42.15 -38.39 -1.07
C ASP A 49 -41.17 -37.42 -0.40
N LEU A 50 -40.54 -36.53 -1.19
CA LEU A 50 -39.63 -35.50 -0.67
C LEU A 50 -40.35 -34.49 0.22
N PHE A 51 -41.56 -34.08 -0.15
CA PHE A 51 -42.38 -33.17 0.65
C PHE A 51 -42.79 -33.80 1.99
N THR A 52 -43.21 -35.06 1.95
CA THR A 52 -43.56 -35.85 3.15
C THR A 52 -42.37 -35.96 4.09
N MET A 53 -41.19 -36.29 3.55
CA MET A 53 -39.94 -36.35 4.30
C MET A 53 -39.62 -34.99 4.96
N LYS A 54 -39.70 -33.88 4.21
CA LYS A 54 -39.49 -32.52 4.73
C LYS A 54 -40.45 -32.18 5.87
N GLN A 55 -41.73 -32.54 5.74
CA GLN A 55 -42.73 -32.31 6.78
C GLN A 55 -42.40 -33.12 8.05
N GLN A 56 -42.10 -34.42 7.91
CA GLN A 56 -41.74 -35.28 9.03
C GLN A 56 -40.52 -34.74 9.80
N PHE A 57 -39.48 -34.31 9.07
CA PHE A 57 -38.33 -33.67 9.71
C PHE A 57 -38.70 -32.35 10.38
N GLY A 58 -39.53 -31.52 9.73
CA GLY A 58 -40.00 -30.26 10.30
C GLY A 58 -40.70 -30.46 11.65
N GLU A 59 -41.55 -31.48 11.77
CA GLU A 59 -42.24 -31.84 13.01
C GLU A 59 -41.25 -32.32 14.09
N VAL A 60 -40.28 -33.16 13.73
CA VAL A 60 -39.26 -33.65 14.67
C VAL A 60 -38.35 -32.53 15.16
N PHE A 61 -37.89 -31.64 14.27
CA PHE A 61 -37.01 -30.54 14.62
C PHE A 61 -37.75 -29.42 15.38
N ALA A 62 -39.06 -29.26 15.19
CA ALA A 62 -39.86 -28.32 15.97
C ALA A 62 -39.90 -28.66 17.47
N LEU A 63 -39.58 -29.90 17.85
CA LEU A 63 -39.47 -30.32 19.25
C LEU A 63 -38.10 -29.95 19.88
N VAL A 64 -37.12 -29.54 19.07
CA VAL A 64 -35.78 -29.18 19.54
C VAL A 64 -35.70 -27.67 19.72
N ASP A 65 -35.73 -27.23 20.98
CA ASP A 65 -35.49 -25.84 21.30
C ASP A 65 -34.02 -25.45 21.06
N ALA A 66 -33.82 -24.24 20.53
CA ALA A 66 -32.50 -23.67 20.38
C ALA A 66 -31.86 -23.45 21.77
N PRO A 67 -30.54 -23.67 21.92
CA PRO A 67 -29.87 -23.43 23.19
C PRO A 67 -29.99 -21.97 23.64
N GLU A 68 -30.18 -21.76 24.94
CA GLU A 68 -30.24 -20.43 25.53
C GLU A 68 -29.01 -19.60 25.11
N ASN A 69 -29.24 -18.35 24.71
CA ASN A 69 -28.22 -17.42 24.22
C ASN A 69 -27.62 -17.71 22.83
N LEU A 70 -28.18 -18.61 22.01
CA LEU A 70 -27.72 -18.79 20.63
C LEU A 70 -27.75 -17.46 19.84
N GLU A 71 -28.88 -16.74 19.91
CA GLU A 71 -29.05 -15.45 19.23
C GLU A 71 -27.98 -14.44 19.64
N ASN A 72 -27.80 -14.24 20.96
CA ASN A 72 -26.79 -13.34 21.50
C ASN A 72 -25.38 -13.72 21.06
N ARG A 73 -25.04 -15.01 21.05
CA ARG A 73 -23.73 -15.51 20.60
C ARG A 73 -23.49 -15.25 19.12
N VAL A 74 -24.50 -15.46 18.28
CA VAL A 74 -24.41 -15.22 16.82
C VAL A 74 -24.28 -13.72 16.55
N LEU A 75 -25.13 -12.89 17.15
CA LEU A 75 -25.06 -11.43 17.01
C LEU A 75 -23.72 -10.87 17.49
N HIS A 76 -23.20 -11.39 18.60
CA HIS A 76 -21.90 -10.99 19.11
C HIS A 76 -20.78 -11.38 18.14
N ALA A 77 -20.78 -12.60 17.61
CA ALA A 77 -19.79 -13.06 16.65
C ALA A 77 -19.78 -12.19 15.37
N LEU A 78 -20.96 -11.88 14.82
CA LEU A 78 -21.10 -11.00 13.66
C LEU A 78 -20.59 -9.58 13.94
N ARG A 79 -20.93 -9.01 15.10
CA ARG A 79 -20.47 -7.68 15.51
C ARG A 79 -18.95 -7.63 15.69
N GLN A 80 -18.36 -8.68 16.28
CA GLN A 80 -16.93 -8.75 16.50
C GLN A 80 -16.17 -8.74 15.17
N GLU A 81 -16.60 -9.55 14.20
CA GLU A 81 -15.98 -9.60 12.88
C GLU A 81 -16.05 -8.23 12.15
N GLN A 82 -17.19 -7.55 12.25
CA GLN A 82 -17.37 -6.22 11.67
C GLN A 82 -16.50 -5.16 12.36
N SER A 83 -16.42 -5.19 13.69
CA SER A 83 -15.67 -4.21 14.48
C SER A 83 -14.17 -4.29 14.21
N GLN A 84 -13.60 -5.51 14.06
CA GLN A 84 -12.19 -5.69 13.76
C GLN A 84 -11.82 -5.13 12.38
N LYS A 85 -12.62 -5.44 11.35
CA LYS A 85 -12.42 -4.89 10.00
C LYS A 85 -12.52 -3.37 9.99
N LYS A 86 -13.47 -2.80 10.73
CA LYS A 86 -13.62 -1.35 10.86
C LYS A 86 -12.38 -0.72 11.54
N HIS A 87 -11.93 -1.27 12.66
CA HIS A 87 -10.78 -0.74 13.39
C HIS A 87 -9.49 -0.76 12.55
N LEU A 88 -9.24 -1.84 11.80
CA LEU A 88 -8.09 -1.92 10.89
C LEU A 88 -8.16 -0.89 9.77
N ARG A 89 -9.35 -0.68 9.18
CA ARG A 89 -9.54 0.35 8.14
C ARG A 89 -9.34 1.76 8.69
N ASP A 90 -9.87 2.04 9.88
CA ASP A 90 -9.76 3.34 10.51
C ASP A 90 -8.30 3.64 10.89
N TRP A 91 -7.54 2.64 11.37
CA TRP A 91 -6.10 2.75 11.60
C TRP A 91 -5.30 2.98 10.32
N ALA A 92 -5.59 2.23 9.26
CA ALA A 92 -4.93 2.43 7.97
C ALA A 92 -5.21 3.83 7.41
N ALA A 93 -6.46 4.30 7.52
CA ALA A 93 -6.83 5.66 7.11
C ALA A 93 -6.07 6.72 7.92
N ALA A 94 -5.94 6.56 9.24
CA ALA A 94 -5.19 7.48 10.09
C ALA A 94 -3.70 7.57 9.69
N ILE A 95 -3.07 6.42 9.38
CA ILE A 95 -1.68 6.38 8.90
C ILE A 95 -1.54 7.08 7.55
N VAL A 96 -2.45 6.79 6.61
CA VAL A 96 -2.43 7.42 5.28
C VAL A 96 -2.60 8.94 5.39
N ILE A 97 -3.57 9.41 6.19
CA ILE A 97 -3.80 10.83 6.43
C ILE A 97 -2.57 11.50 7.07
N GLY A 98 -1.86 10.81 7.97
CA GLY A 98 -0.63 11.31 8.57
C GLY A 98 0.57 11.36 7.62
N LEU A 99 0.70 10.39 6.70
CA LEU A 99 1.83 10.31 5.76
C LEU A 99 1.68 11.27 4.57
N ILE A 100 0.45 11.53 4.11
CA ILE A 100 0.19 12.45 2.99
C ILE A 100 0.88 13.82 3.15
N PRO A 101 0.72 14.57 4.26
CA PRO A 101 1.36 15.88 4.40
C PRO A 101 2.88 15.79 4.45
N LEU A 102 3.44 14.71 5.01
CA LEU A 102 4.89 14.48 5.05
C LEU A 102 5.45 14.27 3.63
N ILE A 103 4.76 13.46 2.82
CA ILE A 103 5.14 13.19 1.43
C ILE A 103 5.03 14.48 0.60
N VAL A 104 3.94 15.23 0.76
CA VAL A 104 3.74 16.52 0.09
C VAL A 104 4.85 17.51 0.47
N LEU A 105 5.18 17.63 1.76
CA LEU A 105 6.26 18.49 2.23
C LEU A 105 7.61 18.09 1.62
N TYR A 106 7.93 16.80 1.58
CA TYR A 106 9.15 16.28 0.97
C TYR A 106 9.24 16.62 -0.52
N PHE A 107 8.15 16.43 -1.26
CA PHE A 107 8.09 16.76 -2.69
C PHE A 107 8.21 18.26 -2.97
N ILE A 108 7.72 19.13 -2.08
CA ILE A 108 7.86 20.58 -2.22
C ILE A 108 9.28 21.04 -1.82
N ALA A 109 9.82 20.51 -0.72
CA ALA A 109 11.12 20.92 -0.20
C ALA A 109 12.30 20.41 -1.05
N GLY A 110 12.19 19.20 -1.63
CA GLY A 110 13.26 18.58 -2.43
C GLY A 110 13.74 19.44 -3.61
N PRO A 111 12.85 19.89 -4.52
CA PRO A 111 13.22 20.75 -5.64
C PRO A 111 13.83 22.09 -5.20
N VAL A 112 13.37 22.66 -4.08
CA VAL A 112 13.92 23.89 -3.52
C VAL A 112 15.35 23.66 -3.03
N ALA A 113 15.60 22.58 -2.30
CA ALA A 113 16.93 22.22 -1.84
C ALA A 113 17.90 21.98 -3.00
N LEU A 114 17.48 21.26 -4.04
CA LEU A 114 18.29 21.04 -5.24
C LEU A 114 18.62 22.34 -5.98
N LYS A 115 17.65 23.25 -6.12
CA LYS A 115 17.89 24.57 -6.73
C LYS A 115 18.86 25.42 -5.90
N LEU A 116 18.76 25.38 -4.58
CA LEU A 116 19.69 26.08 -3.69
C LEU A 116 21.11 25.51 -3.82
N ILE A 117 21.26 24.18 -3.81
CA ILE A 117 22.57 23.53 -3.99
C ILE A 117 23.18 23.89 -5.35
N HIS A 118 22.39 23.82 -6.43
CA HIS A 118 22.87 24.19 -7.76
C HIS A 118 23.27 25.68 -7.84
N GLY A 119 22.49 26.56 -7.23
CA GLY A 119 22.80 27.98 -7.12
C GLY A 119 24.10 28.24 -6.35
N CYS A 120 24.25 27.63 -5.17
CA CYS A 120 25.46 27.73 -4.36
C CYS A 120 26.70 27.20 -5.09
N TYR A 121 26.57 26.06 -5.75
CA TYR A 121 27.66 25.50 -6.56
C TYR A 121 28.06 26.45 -7.69
N LYS A 122 27.08 27.01 -8.42
CA LYS A 122 27.33 27.96 -9.51
C LYS A 122 28.03 29.23 -8.99
N LEU A 123 27.54 29.80 -7.89
CA LEU A 123 28.15 30.96 -7.25
C LEU A 123 29.59 30.65 -6.81
N MET A 124 29.82 29.51 -6.17
CA MET A 124 31.15 29.08 -5.74
C MET A 124 32.11 28.96 -6.93
N VAL A 125 31.68 28.32 -8.02
CA VAL A 125 32.49 28.21 -9.25
C VAL A 125 32.78 29.58 -9.84
N THR A 126 31.80 30.50 -9.92
CA THR A 126 32.02 31.86 -10.41
C THR A 126 33.00 32.63 -9.52
N LEU A 127 32.92 32.45 -8.20
CA LEU A 127 33.83 33.08 -7.24
C LEU A 127 35.26 32.54 -7.37
N LEU A 128 35.44 31.22 -7.52
CA LEU A 128 36.73 30.61 -7.81
C LEU A 128 37.29 31.08 -9.16
N TYR A 129 36.45 31.17 -10.20
CA TYR A 129 36.86 31.65 -11.50
C TYR A 129 37.27 33.12 -11.47
N ALA A 130 36.50 33.97 -10.77
CA ALA A 130 36.83 35.37 -10.56
C ALA A 130 38.12 35.54 -9.74
N ALA A 131 38.30 34.76 -8.67
CA ALA A 131 39.54 34.76 -7.89
C ALA A 131 40.74 34.31 -8.74
N SER A 132 40.59 33.24 -9.52
CA SER A 132 41.63 32.74 -10.42
C SER A 132 42.00 33.77 -11.50
N HIS A 133 40.99 34.41 -12.11
CA HIS A 133 41.22 35.46 -13.09
C HIS A 133 41.82 36.73 -12.44
N PHE A 134 41.41 37.07 -11.22
CA PHE A 134 41.98 38.19 -10.47
C PHE A 134 43.47 37.97 -10.20
N ILE A 135 43.86 36.74 -9.82
CA ILE A 135 45.26 36.33 -9.61
C ILE A 135 46.10 36.48 -10.88
N LEU A 136 45.54 36.21 -12.07
CA LEU A 136 46.25 36.39 -13.35
C LEU A 136 46.19 37.83 -13.87
N SER A 137 45.13 38.59 -13.57
CA SER A 137 44.92 39.95 -14.11
C SER A 137 45.70 41.05 -13.40
N VAL A 138 46.19 40.82 -12.17
CA VAL A 138 47.00 41.79 -11.41
C VAL A 138 48.43 41.26 -11.18
N PRO A 139 49.27 41.21 -12.24
CA PRO A 139 50.65 40.73 -12.12
C PRO A 139 51.49 41.55 -11.13
N THR A 140 51.13 42.80 -10.87
CA THR A 140 51.84 43.67 -9.92
C THR A 140 51.65 43.24 -8.45
N LEU A 141 50.48 42.73 -8.06
CA LEU A 141 50.23 42.27 -6.68
C LEU A 141 50.87 40.91 -6.39
N SER A 142 50.86 39.98 -7.36
CA SER A 142 51.52 38.68 -7.19
C SER A 142 53.03 38.83 -7.18
N VAL A 143 53.61 39.67 -8.05
CA VAL A 143 55.05 39.93 -8.07
C VAL A 143 55.52 40.61 -6.79
N THR A 144 54.78 41.61 -6.27
CA THR A 144 55.17 42.31 -5.03
C THR A 144 55.10 41.42 -3.80
N THR A 145 54.09 40.55 -3.68
CA THR A 145 54.00 39.61 -2.56
C THR A 145 55.12 38.56 -2.61
N ILE A 146 55.43 38.01 -3.78
CA ILE A 146 56.55 37.08 -3.97
C ILE A 146 57.89 37.77 -3.64
N LEU A 147 58.09 39.00 -4.11
CA LEU A 147 59.33 39.75 -3.90
C LEU A 147 59.54 40.08 -2.40
N LEU A 148 58.48 40.49 -1.69
CA LEU A 148 58.53 40.71 -0.24
C LEU A 148 58.83 39.41 0.52
N ALA A 149 58.24 38.29 0.13
CA ALA A 149 58.51 36.99 0.76
C ALA A 149 59.99 36.58 0.59
N VAL A 150 60.57 36.79 -0.60
CA VAL A 150 61.99 36.52 -0.87
C VAL A 150 62.90 37.40 -0.01
N ILE A 151 62.58 38.70 0.12
CA ILE A 151 63.35 39.62 0.97
C ILE A 151 63.34 39.13 2.42
N ILE A 152 62.17 38.76 2.96
CA ILE A 152 62.05 38.27 4.35
C ILE A 152 62.90 37.01 4.57
N LEU A 153 62.85 36.06 3.63
CA LEU A 153 63.67 34.85 3.69
C LEU A 153 65.17 35.15 3.58
N ALA A 154 65.56 36.12 2.74
CA ALA A 154 66.95 36.56 2.62
C ALA A 154 67.44 37.23 3.90
N THR A 155 66.65 38.10 4.52
CA THR A 155 67.00 38.74 5.79
C THR A 155 67.07 37.73 6.94
N SER A 156 66.15 36.77 6.97
CA SER A 156 66.12 35.72 7.98
C SER A 156 67.34 34.80 7.87
N SER A 157 67.66 34.36 6.65
CA SER A 157 68.85 33.53 6.40
C SER A 157 70.16 34.27 6.65
N TYR A 158 70.23 35.58 6.34
CA TYR A 158 71.38 36.42 6.69
C TYR A 158 71.53 36.57 8.20
N SER A 159 70.44 36.83 8.92
CA SER A 159 70.45 36.93 10.38
C SER A 159 70.87 35.62 11.04
N LEU A 160 70.41 34.48 10.51
CA LEU A 160 70.77 33.17 11.03
C LEU A 160 72.25 32.84 10.78
N LYS A 161 72.78 33.14 9.59
CA LYS A 161 74.21 33.01 9.29
C LYS A 161 75.05 33.90 10.21
N ARG A 162 74.62 35.14 10.43
CA ARG A 162 75.32 36.08 11.31
C ARG A 162 75.37 35.57 12.75
N LEU A 163 74.27 35.06 13.29
CA LEU A 163 74.22 34.52 14.66
C LEU A 163 75.07 33.25 14.83
N LEU A 164 75.13 32.39 13.81
CA LEU A 164 76.02 31.22 13.82
C LEU A 164 77.50 31.59 13.80
N GLN A 165 77.87 32.64 13.06
CA GLN A 165 79.26 33.13 13.04
C GLN A 165 79.68 33.80 14.35
N THR A 166 78.76 34.49 15.04
CA THR A 166 79.07 35.16 16.31
C THR A 166 79.14 34.22 17.51
N ASN A 167 78.50 33.05 17.46
CA ASN A 167 78.57 32.03 18.52
C ASN A 167 79.70 31.00 18.32
N ALA A 168 80.43 31.06 17.20
CA ALA A 168 81.50 30.13 16.86
C ALA A 168 82.92 30.69 17.07
N GLY A 169 83.05 31.87 17.70
CA GLY A 169 84.32 32.46 18.15
C GLY A 169 84.25 32.79 19.63
#